data_AF-A0A967LBD2-F1
#
_entry.id   AF-A0A967LBD2-F1
#
_cell.length_a   1.000
_cell.length_b   1.000
_cell.length_c   1.000
_cell.angle_alpha   90.00
_cell.angle_beta   90.00
_cell.angle_gamma   90.00
#
_symmetry.space_group_name_H-M   'P 1'
#
loop_
_entity.id
_entity.type
_entity.pdbx_description
1 polymer ?
#
loop_
_entity_poly.entity_id
_entity_poly.type
_entity_poly.pdbx_seq_one_letter_code
_entity_poly.pdbx_strand_id
1 'polypeptide(L)' 'KARELYADTHLGFAEVEIAELLEKAGFKEIETAIVDREDVPPHFQTLLAVATR' A
#
# COMPACT_ATOMS: atom_id res chain seq x y z
N LYS A 1 9.44 -12.55 16.31
CA LYS A 1 8.21 -13.36 16.39
C LYS A 1 7.06 -12.89 15.48
N ALA A 2 7.11 -11.67 14.90
CA ALA A 2 6.13 -11.26 13.87
C ALA A 2 6.41 -11.87 12.47
N ARG A 3 7.64 -12.28 12.17
CA ARG A 3 8.03 -12.87 10.87
C ARG A 3 7.56 -14.31 10.63
N GLU A 4 7.15 -15.04 11.66
CA GLU A 4 6.75 -16.46 11.54
C GLU A 4 5.23 -16.65 11.50
N LEU A 5 4.44 -15.67 11.92
CA LEU A 5 2.98 -15.80 12.00
C LEU A 5 2.24 -15.38 10.72
N TYR A 6 2.86 -14.53 9.89
CA TYR A 6 2.19 -13.91 8.74
C TYR A 6 2.60 -14.48 7.38
N ALA A 7 3.47 -15.50 7.35
CA ALA A 7 3.88 -16.38 6.23
C ALA A 7 4.20 -15.80 4.84
N ASP A 8 3.87 -14.55 4.53
CA ASP A 8 4.03 -13.88 3.23
C ASP A 8 4.20 -12.36 3.44
N THR A 9 5.14 -11.94 4.30
CA THR A 9 5.40 -10.52 4.56
C THR A 9 6.13 -9.86 3.40
N HIS A 10 5.44 -9.55 2.31
CA HIS A 10 5.64 -8.20 1.77
C HIS A 10 5.15 -7.27 2.87
N LEU A 11 5.98 -6.35 3.37
CA LEU A 11 5.70 -5.47 4.52
C LEU A 11 4.60 -4.43 4.23
N GLY A 12 3.64 -4.77 3.37
CA GLY A 12 2.84 -3.82 2.60
C GLY A 12 3.67 -3.12 1.53
N PHE A 13 3.11 -2.05 0.99
CA PHE A 13 3.79 -1.12 0.11
C PHE A 13 3.73 0.27 0.73
N ALA A 14 4.82 1.02 0.67
CA ALA A 14 4.75 2.45 0.90
C ALA A 14 3.94 3.12 -0.23
N GLU A 15 3.37 4.30 0.03
CA GLU A 15 2.62 5.06 -0.99
C GLU A 15 3.42 5.27 -2.27
N VAL A 16 4.72 5.56 -2.11
CA VAL A 16 5.66 5.75 -3.23
C VAL A 16 5.84 4.48 -4.07
N GLU A 17 5.84 3.29 -3.46
CA GLU A 17 6.03 2.04 -4.18
C GLU A 17 4.82 1.73 -5.06
N ILE A 18 3.60 1.97 -4.55
CA ILE A 18 2.38 1.83 -5.35
C ILE A 18 2.37 2.83 -6.51
N ALA A 19 2.74 4.09 -6.24
CA ALA A 19 2.81 5.10 -7.29
C ALA A 19 3.79 4.70 -8.40
N GLU A 20 5.00 4.26 -8.05
CA GLU A 20 5.99 3.79 -9.02
C GLU A 20 5.50 2.58 -9.84
N LEU A 21 4.80 1.64 -9.21
CA LEU A 21 4.25 0.47 -9.91
C LEU A 21 3.19 0.87 -10.93
N LEU A 22 2.31 1.82 -10.57
CA LEU A 22 1.29 2.36 -11.46
C LEU A 22 1.92 3.14 -12.63
N GLU A 23 2.94 3.97 -12.37
CA GLU A 23 3.68 4.66 -13.43
C GLU A 23 4.35 3.68 -14.39
N LYS A 24 5.04 2.66 -13.88
CA LYS A 24 5.69 1.61 -14.68
C LYS A 24 4.68 0.81 -15.51
N ALA A 25 3.45 0.65 -15.03
CA ALA A 25 2.35 0.04 -15.76
C ALA A 25 1.69 0.98 -16.80
N GLY A 26 2.12 2.25 -16.87
CA GLY A 26 1.66 3.24 -17.84
C GLY A 26 0.43 4.05 -17.42
N PHE A 27 0.04 3.97 -16.15
CA PHE A 27 -0.99 4.84 -15.60
C PHE A 27 -0.45 6.26 -15.35
N LYS A 28 -1.35 7.23 -15.31
CA LYS A 28 -1.10 8.67 -15.16
C LYS A 28 -2.07 9.25 -14.14
N GLU A 29 -1.85 10.51 -13.75
CA GLU A 29 -2.68 11.21 -12.77
C GLU A 29 -2.88 10.37 -11.49
N ILE A 30 -1.76 9.82 -10.99
CA ILE A 30 -1.76 8.91 -9.86
C ILE A 30 -1.91 9.70 -8.56
N GLU A 31 -2.92 9.37 -7.78
CA GLU A 31 -3.17 9.89 -6.45
C GLU A 31 -3.20 8.74 -5.45
N THR A 32 -2.53 8.90 -4.31
CA THR A 32 -2.53 7.92 -3.22
C THR A 32 -3.03 8.55 -1.93
N ALA A 33 -3.71 7.77 -1.10
CA ALA A 33 -4.12 8.20 0.24
C ALA A 33 -4.30 7.00 1.19
N ILE A 34 -3.91 7.20 2.45
CA ILE A 34 -4.30 6.28 3.53
C ILE A 34 -5.75 6.60 3.92
N VAL A 35 -6.66 5.66 3.65
CA VAL A 35 -8.11 5.86 3.87
C VAL A 35 -8.61 5.25 5.18
N ASP A 36 -7.83 4.37 5.78
CA ASP A 36 -8.18 3.74 7.05
C ASP A 36 -6.93 3.35 7.86
N ARG A 37 -7.08 3.33 9.19
CA ARG A 37 -6.05 2.93 10.14
C ARG A 37 -6.68 2.22 11.32
N GLU A 38 -6.23 1.01 11.62
CA GLU A 38 -6.74 0.24 12.75
C GLU A 38 -6.15 0.75 14.08
N ASP A 39 -7.01 0.97 15.07
CA ASP A 39 -6.60 1.42 16.41
C ASP A 39 -5.96 0.30 17.25
N VAL A 40 -6.12 -0.96 16.85
CA VAL A 40 -5.58 -2.11 17.59
C VAL A 40 -4.26 -2.59 16.97
N PRO A 41 -3.28 -3.01 17.78
CA PRO A 41 -2.06 -3.62 17.25
C PRO A 41 -2.39 -4.82 16.35
N PRO A 42 -1.78 -4.93 15.15
CA PRO A 42 -0.55 -4.25 14.73
C PRO A 42 -0.75 -2.92 13.96
N HIS A 43 -1.91 -2.28 14.04
CA HIS A 43 -2.22 -0.97 13.41
C HIS A 43 -2.10 -0.98 11.88
N PHE A 44 -2.82 -1.88 11.24
CA PHE A 44 -2.84 -1.91 9.79
C PHE A 44 -3.37 -0.60 9.19
N GLN A 45 -2.84 -0.26 8.02
CA GLN A 45 -3.23 0.91 7.26
C GLN A 45 -3.74 0.45 5.89
N THR A 46 -4.86 1.01 5.46
CA THR A 46 -5.38 0.79 4.11
C THR A 46 -4.94 1.94 3.22
N LEU A 47 -4.19 1.61 2.17
CA LEU A 47 -3.73 2.53 1.14
C LEU A 47 -4.62 2.40 -0.10
N LEU A 48 -5.22 3.51 -0.52
CA LEU A 48 -5.97 3.65 -1.77
C LEU A 48 -5.09 4.35 -2.81
N ALA A 49 -5.09 3.86 -4.05
CA ALA A 49 -4.51 4.54 -5.19
C ALA A 49 -5.54 4.64 -6.32
N VAL A 50 -5.62 5.81 -6.96
CA VAL A 50 -6.47 6.08 -8.12
C VAL A 50 -5.58 6.62 -9.24
N ALA A 51 -5.83 6.18 -10.48
CA ALA A 51 -5.07 6.62 -11.63
C ALA A 51 -5.87 6.46 -12.92
N THR A 52 -5.50 7.19 -13.97
CA THR A 52 -6.06 7.10 -15.32
C THR A 52 -5.07 6.40 -16.26
N ARG A 53 -5.55 5.86 -17.39
CA ARG A 53 -4.71 5.18 -18.39
C ARG A 53 -4.80 5.87 -19.73
#